data_AF-A0A6P6BFU2-F1
#
_entry.id   AF-A0A6P6BFU2-F1
#
_cell.length_a   1.000
_cell.length_b   1.000
_cell.length_c   1.000
_cell.angle_alpha   90.00
_cell.angle_beta   90.00
_cell.angle_gamma   90.00
#
_symmetry.space_group_name_H-M   'P 1'
#
loop_
_entity.id
_entity.type
_entity.pdbx_description
1 polymer ?
#
loop_
_entity_poly.entity_id
_entity_poly.type
_entity_poly.pdbx_seq_one_letter_code
_entity_poly.pdbx_strand_id
1 'polypeptide(L)'
;MTSLRIVSSLLLILMQGISGAFIQAMIILTASWTLLKISPILDCSMIRLDRLEYHVREELNKTAPRVLVVLHPLKVVITNLESSSVMELDAKKWPDAQADDTSAFYKVPFSNVVYIERSDFRIKDSKDYYGLAPGKSVLLRYAFPIKCTDVILGDDNETVIEIRAEYDPSKKSKPKGVLHWVAEPYPGADPLKVEVRLFEKLFNSENPTELDNWFVDLNLDSKLVIPAAYAVPALRNAAVGDTFQFERLGYFTADKDSTAEKLVFNRTVTLKDTYCKGGK
;
A
#
# COMPACT_ATOMS: atom_id res chain seq x y z
N MET A 1 16.91 19.64 34.71
CA MET A 1 16.51 20.79 33.86
C MET A 1 17.25 20.87 32.52
N THR A 2 18.32 20.10 32.31
CA THR A 2 19.11 20.08 31.07
C THR A 2 18.58 19.09 30.01
N SER A 3 17.82 18.06 30.42
CA SER A 3 17.24 17.05 29.51
C SER A 3 16.04 17.55 28.69
N LEU A 4 15.23 18.47 29.25
CA LEU A 4 14.08 19.06 28.55
C LEU A 4 14.48 19.92 27.34
N ARG A 5 15.69 20.49 27.35
CA ARG A 5 16.19 21.33 26.24
C ARG A 5 16.73 20.50 25.08
N ILE A 6 17.24 19.29 25.31
CA ILE A 6 17.75 18.41 24.25
C ILE A 6 16.57 17.73 23.53
N VAL A 7 15.56 17.28 24.27
CA VAL A 7 14.31 16.78 23.69
C VAL A 7 13.60 17.89 22.91
N SER A 8 13.55 19.11 23.43
CA SER A 8 13.00 20.28 22.70
C SER A 8 13.81 20.67 21.46
N SER A 9 15.13 20.43 21.43
CA SER A 9 16.00 20.79 20.30
C SER A 9 16.03 19.71 19.22
N LEU A 10 15.97 18.42 19.58
CA LEU A 10 15.73 17.33 18.62
C LEU A 10 14.32 17.43 18.04
N LEU A 11 13.33 17.80 18.85
CA LEU A 11 11.97 18.08 18.38
C LEU A 11 11.99 19.26 17.39
N LEU A 12 12.76 20.34 17.65
CA LEU A 12 12.87 21.46 16.72
C LEU A 12 13.57 21.11 15.38
N ILE A 13 14.58 20.23 15.41
CA ILE A 13 15.31 19.80 14.20
C ILE A 13 14.48 18.77 13.40
N LEU A 14 13.73 17.89 14.08
CA LEU A 14 12.75 16.98 13.45
C LEU A 14 11.53 17.75 12.91
N MET A 15 11.22 18.93 13.47
CA MET A 15 10.13 19.81 13.04
C MET A 15 10.45 20.66 11.79
N GLN A 16 11.71 20.77 11.35
CA GLN A 16 12.07 21.54 10.13
C GLN A 16 12.07 20.73 8.83
N GLY A 17 11.88 19.41 8.86
CA GLY A 17 11.98 18.59 7.64
C GLY A 17 11.07 17.38 7.54
N ILE A 18 10.37 16.99 8.62
CA ILE A 18 9.56 15.78 8.60
C ILE A 18 8.09 16.13 8.47
N SER A 19 7.43 15.46 7.53
CA SER A 19 6.01 15.49 7.29
C SER A 19 5.20 15.24 8.58
N GLY A 20 4.04 15.89 8.69
CA GLY A 20 3.12 15.77 9.82
C GLY A 20 2.70 14.33 10.17
N ALA A 21 2.97 13.34 9.32
CA ALA A 21 2.75 11.93 9.60
C ALA A 21 3.56 11.40 10.81
N PHE A 22 4.78 11.88 11.04
CA PHE A 22 5.55 11.52 12.25
C PHE A 22 5.02 12.21 13.51
N ILE A 23 4.46 13.41 13.36
CA ILE A 23 3.81 14.14 14.46
C ILE A 23 2.49 13.45 14.83
N GLN A 24 1.71 12.95 13.87
CA GLN A 24 0.49 12.19 14.13
C GLN A 24 0.77 10.86 14.84
N ALA A 25 1.83 10.13 14.43
CA ALA A 25 2.27 8.91 15.11
C ALA A 25 2.75 9.17 16.55
N MET A 26 3.42 10.31 16.79
CA MET A 26 3.75 10.76 18.15
C MET A 26 2.53 11.26 18.93
N ILE A 27 1.54 11.91 18.30
CA ILE A 27 0.31 12.36 18.97
C ILE A 27 -0.50 11.15 19.44
N ILE A 28 -0.60 10.09 18.64
CA ILE A 28 -1.22 8.82 19.05
C ILE A 28 -0.47 8.21 20.24
N LEU A 29 0.86 8.29 20.28
CA LEU A 29 1.67 7.89 21.44
C LEU A 29 1.47 8.80 22.66
N THR A 30 1.25 10.10 22.50
CA THR A 30 0.95 11.01 23.62
C THR A 30 -0.49 10.88 24.15
N ALA A 31 -1.47 10.57 23.30
CA ALA A 31 -2.83 10.26 23.72
C ALA A 31 -2.90 8.89 24.43
N SER A 32 -2.04 7.96 24.04
CA SER A 32 -1.85 6.68 24.73
C SER A 32 -1.09 6.84 26.06
N TRP A 33 -0.36 7.94 26.28
CA TRP A 33 0.31 8.23 27.56
C TRP A 33 -0.68 8.41 28.73
N THR A 34 -1.93 8.77 28.42
CA THR A 34 -3.03 8.86 29.40
C THR A 34 -3.75 7.52 29.64
N LEU A 35 -3.61 6.53 28.75
CA LEU A 35 -4.30 5.23 28.83
C LEU A 35 -3.38 4.05 29.19
N LEU A 36 -2.09 4.17 28.89
CA LEU A 36 -1.06 3.30 29.41
C LEU A 36 -0.76 3.72 30.84
N LYS A 37 -1.42 3.06 31.81
CA LYS A 37 -0.95 2.96 33.20
C LYS A 37 0.41 2.25 33.24
N ILE A 38 1.44 2.87 32.66
CA ILE A 38 2.83 2.48 32.89
C ILE A 38 3.19 3.09 34.24
N SER A 39 3.28 2.21 35.23
CA SER A 39 3.85 2.48 36.55
C SER A 39 5.15 3.26 36.41
N PRO A 40 5.49 4.19 37.32
CA PRO A 40 6.68 5.02 37.22
C PRO A 40 7.91 4.17 37.58
N ILE A 41 8.35 3.34 36.64
CA ILE A 41 9.67 2.74 36.65
C ILE A 41 10.34 3.33 35.42
N LEU A 42 11.22 4.30 35.65
CA LEU A 42 12.22 4.73 34.68
C LEU A 42 13.11 3.53 34.36
N ASP A 43 12.66 2.68 33.44
CA ASP A 43 13.54 1.78 32.73
C ASP A 43 13.65 2.34 31.31
N CYS A 44 14.77 2.99 31.02
CA CYS A 44 15.12 3.48 29.68
C CYS A 44 15.46 2.29 28.77
N SER A 45 14.51 1.37 28.61
CA SER A 45 14.67 0.22 27.71
C SER A 45 14.48 0.69 26.28
N MET A 46 15.44 0.36 25.42
CA MET A 46 15.37 0.60 23.98
C MET A 46 14.18 -0.18 23.41
N ILE A 47 13.16 0.53 22.95
CA ILE A 47 12.01 -0.10 22.29
C ILE A 47 12.44 -0.46 20.87
N ARG A 48 12.38 -1.75 20.54
CA ARG A 48 12.67 -2.22 19.19
C ARG A 48 11.61 -1.73 18.20
N LEU A 49 12.06 -1.36 16.99
CA LEU A 49 11.21 -0.82 15.93
C LEU A 49 10.09 -1.80 15.52
N ASP A 50 10.36 -3.10 15.50
CA ASP A 50 9.37 -4.14 15.16
C ASP A 50 8.15 -4.13 16.11
N ARG A 51 8.37 -3.87 17.39
CA ARG A 51 7.31 -3.75 18.40
C ARG A 51 6.47 -2.49 18.18
N LEU A 52 7.11 -1.36 17.84
CA LEU A 52 6.39 -0.13 17.49
C LEU A 52 5.50 -0.36 16.26
N GLU A 53 6.07 -0.92 15.19
CA GLU A 53 5.34 -1.23 13.96
C GLU A 53 4.19 -2.21 14.20
N TYR A 54 4.36 -3.19 15.09
CA TYR A 54 3.27 -4.10 15.47
C TYR A 54 2.08 -3.35 16.05
N HIS A 55 2.29 -2.45 17.03
CA HIS A 55 1.20 -1.68 17.63
C HIS A 55 0.55 -0.71 16.63
N VAL A 56 1.34 -0.10 15.75
CA VAL A 56 0.81 0.75 14.66
C VAL A 56 -0.09 -0.07 13.72
N ARG A 57 0.32 -1.28 13.33
CA ARG A 57 -0.51 -2.18 12.49
C ARG A 57 -1.82 -2.56 13.18
N GLU A 58 -1.79 -2.90 14.47
CA GLU A 58 -2.99 -3.28 15.24
C GLU A 58 -4.02 -2.15 15.29
N GLU A 59 -3.57 -0.91 15.46
CA GLU A 59 -4.44 0.26 15.48
C GLU A 59 -4.99 0.58 14.09
N LEU A 60 -4.12 0.63 13.08
CA LEU A 60 -4.52 0.96 11.71
C LEU A 60 -5.37 -0.13 11.06
N ASN A 61 -5.24 -1.40 11.48
CA ASN A 61 -6.12 -2.47 11.00
C ASN A 61 -7.60 -2.25 11.34
N LYS A 62 -7.87 -1.50 12.43
CA LYS A 62 -9.23 -1.17 12.89
C LYS A 62 -9.73 0.16 12.33
N THR A 63 -8.82 1.11 12.12
CA THR A 63 -9.17 2.53 11.85
C THR A 63 -8.92 2.98 10.42
N ALA A 64 -8.08 2.28 9.64
CA ALA A 64 -7.78 2.66 8.27
C ALA A 64 -8.67 1.91 7.25
N PRO A 65 -9.49 2.62 6.44
CA PRO A 65 -10.29 1.99 5.39
C PRO A 65 -9.39 1.39 4.30
N ARG A 66 -9.83 0.25 3.74
CA ARG A 66 -9.14 -0.44 2.64
C ARG A 66 -9.49 0.17 1.29
N VAL A 67 -8.44 0.40 0.50
CA VAL A 67 -8.53 0.94 -0.85
C VAL A 67 -7.59 0.18 -1.79
N LEU A 68 -7.92 0.19 -3.09
CA LEU A 68 -7.07 -0.40 -4.12
C LEU A 68 -6.18 0.68 -4.74
N VAL A 69 -4.88 0.42 -4.75
CA VAL A 69 -3.84 1.23 -5.37
C VAL A 69 -2.83 0.28 -5.98
N VAL A 70 -2.29 0.63 -7.14
CA VAL A 70 -1.25 -0.11 -7.87
C VAL A 70 -0.05 0.81 -8.01
N LEU A 71 1.09 0.42 -7.44
CA LEU A 71 2.32 1.20 -7.42
C LEU A 71 3.06 1.14 -8.75
N HIS A 72 3.18 -0.04 -9.34
CA HIS A 72 3.85 -0.27 -10.62
C HIS A 72 2.87 -0.83 -11.64
N PRO A 73 2.05 0.04 -12.28
CA PRO A 73 0.97 -0.39 -13.14
C PRO A 73 1.46 -1.19 -14.35
N LEU A 74 0.89 -2.37 -14.51
CA LEU A 74 0.99 -3.21 -15.70
C LEU A 74 -0.40 -3.35 -16.31
N LYS A 75 -0.53 -2.94 -17.58
CA LYS A 75 -1.81 -2.90 -18.30
C LYS A 75 -2.30 -4.29 -18.64
N VAL A 76 -3.57 -4.54 -18.37
CA VAL A 76 -4.30 -5.77 -18.71
C VAL A 76 -5.56 -5.38 -19.47
N VAL A 77 -5.72 -5.89 -20.68
CA VAL A 77 -6.90 -5.67 -21.53
C VAL A 77 -7.78 -6.91 -21.49
N ILE A 78 -9.01 -6.73 -21.02
CA ILE A 78 -10.06 -7.74 -20.98
C ILE A 78 -10.72 -7.80 -22.34
N THR A 79 -10.48 -8.87 -23.10
CA THR A 79 -10.86 -8.97 -24.52
C THR A 79 -12.32 -9.32 -24.75
N ASN A 80 -12.96 -9.99 -23.79
CA ASN A 80 -14.37 -10.39 -23.86
C ASN A 80 -15.32 -9.43 -23.13
N LEU A 81 -14.87 -8.21 -22.81
CA LEU A 81 -15.69 -7.12 -22.28
C LEU A 81 -15.73 -5.98 -23.29
N GLU A 82 -16.92 -5.45 -23.57
CA GLU A 82 -17.09 -4.32 -24.50
C GLU A 82 -16.36 -3.07 -23.99
N SER A 83 -15.64 -2.39 -24.87
CA SER A 83 -14.77 -1.25 -24.49
C SER A 83 -15.52 -0.04 -23.94
N SER A 84 -16.81 0.10 -24.22
CA SER A 84 -17.66 1.19 -23.68
C SER A 84 -18.30 0.86 -22.33
N SER A 85 -18.14 -0.36 -21.83
CA SER A 85 -18.81 -0.83 -20.61
C SER A 85 -17.99 -0.49 -19.37
N VAL A 86 -18.62 0.20 -18.42
CA VAL A 86 -18.08 0.43 -17.07
C VAL A 86 -19.09 -0.11 -16.07
N MET A 87 -18.64 -1.03 -15.21
CA MET A 87 -19.43 -1.58 -14.11
C MET A 87 -18.97 -0.96 -12.80
N GLU A 88 -19.91 -0.58 -11.95
CA GLU A 88 -19.61 -0.12 -10.60
C GLU A 88 -19.69 -1.29 -9.61
N LEU A 89 -18.53 -1.73 -9.10
CA LEU A 89 -18.42 -2.86 -8.19
C LEU A 89 -18.34 -2.39 -6.73
N ASP A 90 -18.88 -3.18 -5.80
CA ASP A 90 -18.81 -2.90 -4.36
C ASP A 90 -17.54 -3.48 -3.74
N ALA A 91 -16.67 -2.58 -3.24
CA ALA A 91 -15.47 -2.92 -2.50
C ALA A 91 -15.65 -2.63 -1.00
N LYS A 92 -15.20 -3.54 -0.15
CA LYS A 92 -15.30 -3.40 1.32
C LYS A 92 -14.22 -2.46 1.85
N LYS A 93 -14.60 -1.50 2.70
CA LYS A 93 -13.67 -0.65 3.45
C LYS A 93 -13.08 -1.38 4.66
N TRP A 94 -13.91 -2.10 5.40
CA TRP A 94 -13.56 -2.73 6.68
C TRP A 94 -13.57 -4.26 6.57
N PRO A 95 -12.74 -4.98 7.37
CA PRO A 95 -12.57 -6.42 7.19
C PRO A 95 -13.79 -7.15 7.73
N ASP A 96 -14.27 -6.69 8.88
CA ASP A 96 -15.37 -7.25 9.66
C ASP A 96 -16.71 -6.55 9.34
N ALA A 97 -16.74 -5.76 8.26
CA ALA A 97 -17.94 -5.12 7.75
C ALA A 97 -19.03 -6.17 7.50
N GLN A 98 -20.15 -6.02 8.20
CA GLN A 98 -21.35 -6.80 7.97
C GLN A 98 -21.91 -6.47 6.57
N ALA A 99 -22.53 -7.46 5.93
CA ALA A 99 -22.95 -7.33 4.52
C ALA A 99 -24.17 -6.43 4.33
N ASP A 100 -24.88 -6.09 5.41
CA ASP A 100 -26.06 -5.23 5.45
C ASP A 100 -25.72 -3.74 5.66
N ASP A 101 -24.50 -3.42 6.08
CA ASP A 101 -24.04 -2.03 6.22
C ASP A 101 -23.52 -1.48 4.89
N THR A 102 -24.38 -0.77 4.17
CA THR A 102 -24.04 -0.13 2.89
C THR A 102 -22.95 0.93 3.01
N SER A 103 -22.76 1.53 4.20
CA SER A 103 -21.72 2.54 4.43
C SER A 103 -20.31 1.94 4.49
N ALA A 104 -20.22 0.64 4.75
CA ALA A 104 -18.98 -0.13 4.82
C ALA A 104 -18.39 -0.47 3.45
N PHE A 105 -19.06 -0.10 2.36
CA PHE A 105 -18.61 -0.30 0.98
C PHE A 105 -18.30 1.03 0.28
N TYR A 106 -17.50 0.96 -0.77
CA TYR A 106 -17.32 2.03 -1.75
C TYR A 106 -17.37 1.45 -3.15
N LYS A 107 -17.75 2.29 -4.11
CA LYS A 107 -17.85 1.90 -5.52
C LYS A 107 -16.48 1.97 -6.20
N VAL A 108 -16.17 0.95 -6.99
CA VAL A 108 -14.95 0.84 -7.78
C VAL A 108 -15.34 0.60 -9.25
N PRO A 109 -14.88 1.44 -10.18
CA PRO A 109 -15.15 1.25 -11.59
C PRO A 109 -14.38 0.02 -12.11
N PHE A 110 -15.04 -0.76 -12.94
CA PHE A 110 -14.48 -1.92 -13.64
C PHE A 110 -14.77 -1.78 -15.13
N SER A 111 -13.72 -1.61 -15.92
CA SER A 111 -13.76 -1.48 -17.38
C SER A 111 -12.92 -2.56 -18.04
N ASN A 112 -12.84 -2.56 -19.37
CA ASN A 112 -12.05 -3.53 -20.11
C ASN A 112 -10.54 -3.31 -19.94
N VAL A 113 -10.08 -2.15 -19.49
CA VAL A 113 -8.66 -1.89 -19.22
C VAL A 113 -8.45 -1.80 -17.71
N VAL A 114 -7.70 -2.76 -17.18
CA VAL A 114 -7.34 -2.82 -15.77
C VAL A 114 -5.82 -2.82 -15.63
N TYR A 115 -5.35 -2.36 -14.48
CA TYR A 115 -3.95 -2.28 -14.13
C TYR A 115 -3.72 -3.12 -12.88
N ILE A 116 -2.68 -3.95 -12.91
CA ILE A 116 -2.21 -4.77 -11.79
C ILE A 116 -0.77 -4.40 -11.47
N GLU A 117 -0.22 -4.89 -10.36
CA GLU A 117 1.21 -4.73 -10.10
C GLU A 117 2.03 -5.50 -11.11
N ARG A 118 3.11 -4.88 -11.60
CA ARG A 118 4.08 -5.55 -12.46
C ARG A 118 4.68 -6.80 -11.81
N SER A 119 4.83 -6.81 -10.49
CA SER A 119 5.33 -7.96 -9.73
C SER A 119 4.33 -9.14 -9.63
N ASP A 120 3.05 -8.88 -9.90
CA ASP A 120 1.99 -9.88 -9.90
C ASP A 120 1.85 -10.64 -11.22
N PHE A 121 2.69 -10.35 -12.21
CA PHE A 121 2.78 -11.10 -13.46
C PHE A 121 4.16 -11.70 -13.68
N ARG A 122 4.20 -12.93 -14.21
CA ARG A 122 5.44 -13.59 -14.66
C ARG A 122 5.18 -14.42 -15.92
N ILE A 123 6.15 -14.43 -16.84
CA ILE A 123 6.09 -15.24 -18.07
C ILE A 123 6.14 -16.75 -17.74
N LYS A 124 7.01 -17.15 -16.82
CA LYS A 124 7.16 -18.54 -16.39
C LYS A 124 6.40 -18.77 -15.09
N ASP A 125 5.40 -19.65 -15.14
CA ASP A 125 4.63 -20.06 -13.97
C ASP A 125 5.41 -21.04 -13.08
N SER A 126 5.03 -21.13 -11.81
CA SER A 126 5.48 -22.17 -10.88
C SER A 126 4.35 -22.59 -9.95
N LYS A 127 4.43 -23.81 -9.39
CA LYS A 127 3.35 -24.38 -8.56
C LYS A 127 3.02 -23.55 -7.32
N ASP A 128 4.02 -22.82 -6.78
CA ASP A 128 3.90 -22.00 -5.58
C ASP A 128 3.65 -20.51 -5.90
N TYR A 129 3.47 -20.17 -7.18
CA TYR A 129 3.15 -18.82 -7.59
C TYR A 129 1.64 -18.60 -7.54
N TYR A 130 1.21 -17.49 -6.94
CA TYR A 130 -0.20 -17.12 -6.83
C TYR A 130 -0.54 -15.87 -7.67
N GLY A 131 0.40 -15.38 -8.48
CA GLY A 131 0.15 -14.32 -9.45
C GLY A 131 -0.32 -14.82 -10.81
N LEU A 132 -0.43 -13.90 -11.76
CA LEU A 132 -0.88 -14.13 -13.12
C LEU A 132 0.28 -14.59 -14.01
N ALA A 133 0.01 -15.56 -14.88
CA ALA A 133 0.95 -16.09 -15.86
C ALA A 133 0.17 -16.54 -17.10
N PRO A 134 0.82 -16.71 -18.27
CA PRO A 134 0.16 -17.19 -19.48
C PRO A 134 -0.67 -18.46 -19.24
N GLY A 135 -1.94 -18.44 -19.64
CA GLY A 135 -2.88 -19.56 -19.47
C GLY A 135 -3.43 -19.75 -18.05
N LYS A 136 -2.92 -19.00 -17.06
CA LYS A 136 -3.34 -19.08 -15.66
C LYS A 136 -4.46 -18.09 -15.35
N SER A 137 -5.28 -18.44 -14.37
CA SER A 137 -6.34 -17.58 -13.85
C SER A 137 -6.03 -17.05 -12.46
N VAL A 138 -6.49 -15.83 -12.17
CA VAL A 138 -6.43 -15.15 -10.87
C VAL A 138 -7.74 -14.43 -10.61
N LEU A 139 -8.09 -14.21 -9.34
CA LEU A 139 -9.25 -13.41 -8.95
C LEU A 139 -8.84 -11.94 -8.80
N LEU A 140 -9.48 -11.04 -9.53
CA LEU A 140 -9.41 -9.62 -9.23
C LEU A 140 -10.25 -9.33 -7.98
N ARG A 141 -9.63 -8.71 -6.97
CA ARG A 141 -10.27 -8.46 -5.67
C ARG A 141 -11.55 -7.64 -5.84
N TYR A 142 -12.65 -8.08 -5.23
CA TYR A 142 -14.00 -7.52 -5.37
C TYR A 142 -14.62 -7.60 -6.78
N ALA A 143 -13.98 -8.25 -7.74
CA ALA A 143 -14.44 -8.33 -9.13
C ALA A 143 -14.62 -9.78 -9.60
N PHE A 144 -14.03 -10.09 -10.76
CA PHE A 144 -14.19 -11.36 -11.47
C PHE A 144 -12.84 -12.09 -11.57
N PRO A 145 -12.85 -13.42 -11.66
CA PRO A 145 -11.70 -14.16 -12.15
C PRO A 145 -11.33 -13.72 -13.56
N ILE A 146 -10.04 -13.56 -13.83
CA ILE A 146 -9.49 -13.33 -15.17
C ILE A 146 -8.51 -14.44 -15.52
N LYS A 147 -8.42 -14.80 -16.80
CA LYS A 147 -7.46 -15.75 -17.36
C LYS A 147 -6.58 -15.04 -18.37
N CYS A 148 -5.25 -15.11 -18.21
CA CYS A 148 -4.34 -14.57 -19.21
C CYS A 148 -4.38 -15.43 -20.47
N THR A 149 -4.71 -14.81 -21.60
CA THR A 149 -4.82 -15.44 -22.91
C THR A 149 -3.61 -15.15 -23.79
N ASP A 150 -3.06 -13.95 -23.71
CA ASP A 150 -1.94 -13.51 -24.54
C ASP A 150 -1.10 -12.44 -23.83
N VAL A 151 0.14 -12.26 -24.26
CA VAL A 151 1.11 -11.33 -23.67
C VAL A 151 1.84 -10.60 -24.77
N ILE A 152 1.79 -9.26 -24.72
CA ILE A 152 2.50 -8.40 -25.63
C ILE A 152 3.81 -7.97 -24.98
N LEU A 153 4.92 -8.26 -25.66
CA LEU A 153 6.27 -7.89 -25.27
C LEU A 153 6.69 -6.61 -25.98
N GLY A 154 7.60 -5.85 -25.37
CA GLY A 154 8.25 -4.70 -25.97
C GLY A 154 9.32 -5.10 -26.98
N ASP A 155 9.99 -4.10 -27.54
CA ASP A 155 10.99 -4.28 -28.60
C ASP A 155 12.19 -5.15 -28.19
N ASP A 156 12.48 -5.21 -26.89
CA ASP A 156 13.52 -6.05 -26.30
C ASP A 156 13.14 -7.54 -26.20
N ASN A 157 11.89 -7.90 -26.50
CA ASN A 157 11.31 -9.23 -26.28
C ASN A 157 11.39 -9.74 -24.84
N GLU A 158 11.63 -8.88 -23.86
CA GLU A 158 11.74 -9.23 -22.44
C GLU A 158 10.75 -8.46 -21.57
N THR A 159 10.54 -7.18 -21.89
CA THR A 159 9.65 -6.29 -21.13
C THR A 159 8.20 -6.54 -21.50
N VAL A 160 7.39 -6.95 -20.52
CA VAL A 160 5.95 -7.08 -20.71
C VAL A 160 5.30 -5.69 -20.74
N ILE A 161 4.64 -5.36 -21.85
CA ILE A 161 3.98 -4.06 -22.04
C ILE A 161 2.48 -4.14 -21.79
N GLU A 162 1.84 -5.23 -22.22
CA GLU A 162 0.39 -5.42 -22.12
C GLU A 162 0.08 -6.90 -21.97
N ILE A 163 -0.91 -7.21 -21.14
CA ILE A 163 -1.47 -8.56 -20.99
C ILE A 163 -2.87 -8.54 -21.58
N ARG A 164 -3.23 -9.58 -22.33
CA ARG A 164 -4.62 -9.81 -22.73
C ARG A 164 -5.20 -10.91 -21.87
N ALA A 165 -6.41 -10.70 -21.41
CA ALA A 165 -7.10 -11.64 -20.54
C ALA A 165 -8.59 -11.73 -20.88
N GLU A 166 -9.21 -12.84 -20.48
CA GLU A 166 -10.66 -13.00 -20.51
C GLU A 166 -11.19 -13.09 -19.08
N TYR A 167 -12.30 -12.41 -18.78
CA TYR A 167 -12.95 -12.51 -17.49
C TYR A 167 -14.05 -13.58 -17.47
N ASP A 168 -14.26 -14.21 -16.31
CA ASP A 168 -15.32 -15.19 -16.07
C ASP A 168 -16.50 -14.53 -15.31
N PRO A 169 -17.59 -14.12 -15.99
CA PRO A 169 -18.75 -13.52 -15.34
C PRO A 169 -19.49 -14.50 -14.42
N SER A 170 -19.36 -15.81 -14.67
CA SER A 170 -20.08 -16.84 -13.91
C SER A 170 -19.45 -17.10 -12.53
N LYS A 171 -18.22 -16.62 -12.29
CA LYS A 171 -17.42 -16.83 -11.07
C LYS A 171 -17.35 -18.31 -10.62
N LYS A 172 -17.50 -19.25 -11.57
CA LYS A 172 -17.47 -20.69 -11.28
C LYS A 172 -16.05 -21.16 -10.95
N SER A 173 -15.07 -20.60 -11.63
CA SER A 173 -13.67 -20.83 -11.30
C SER A 173 -13.29 -20.03 -10.04
N LYS A 174 -12.66 -20.70 -9.07
CA LYS A 174 -12.07 -20.06 -7.89
C LYS A 174 -10.55 -20.18 -7.96
N PRO A 175 -9.86 -19.23 -8.61
CA PRO A 175 -8.41 -19.20 -8.63
C PRO A 175 -7.81 -19.16 -7.23
N LYS A 176 -6.59 -19.68 -7.10
CA LYS A 176 -5.85 -19.62 -5.83
C LYS A 176 -5.34 -18.21 -5.52
N GLY A 177 -5.02 -17.44 -6.55
CA GLY A 177 -4.47 -16.09 -6.45
C GLY A 177 -5.54 -15.01 -6.39
N VAL A 178 -5.34 -14.00 -5.55
CA VAL A 178 -6.17 -12.80 -5.49
C VAL A 178 -5.29 -11.57 -5.65
N LEU A 179 -5.54 -10.76 -6.68
CA LEU A 179 -4.77 -9.56 -6.98
C LEU A 179 -5.59 -8.31 -6.69
N HIS A 180 -4.94 -7.28 -6.17
CA HIS A 180 -5.51 -5.94 -6.21
C HIS A 180 -5.31 -5.35 -7.61
N TRP A 181 -6.14 -4.38 -7.97
CA TRP A 181 -6.16 -3.80 -9.31
C TRP A 181 -6.82 -2.42 -9.27
N VAL A 182 -6.63 -1.64 -10.33
CA VAL A 182 -7.34 -0.39 -10.60
C VAL A 182 -7.72 -0.39 -12.08
N ALA A 183 -8.90 0.12 -12.45
CA ALA A 183 -9.28 0.24 -13.85
C ALA A 183 -9.41 1.68 -14.31
N GLU A 184 -9.47 1.87 -15.62
CA GLU A 184 -9.90 3.12 -16.22
C GLU A 184 -11.31 3.46 -15.74
N PRO A 185 -11.55 4.65 -15.15
CA PRO A 185 -12.85 5.03 -14.62
C PRO A 185 -13.90 5.26 -15.72
N TYR A 186 -13.44 5.56 -16.93
CA TYR A 186 -14.22 5.60 -18.16
C TYR A 186 -13.29 5.27 -19.33
N PRO A 187 -13.84 4.79 -20.47
CA PRO A 187 -13.01 4.28 -21.56
C PRO A 187 -11.98 5.29 -22.07
N GLY A 188 -10.70 4.91 -22.07
CA GLY A 188 -9.60 5.74 -22.55
C GLY A 188 -9.11 6.81 -21.56
N ALA A 189 -9.52 6.71 -20.29
CA ALA A 189 -9.08 7.63 -19.24
C ALA A 189 -8.14 6.95 -18.26
N ASP A 190 -6.98 7.58 -18.04
CA ASP A 190 -6.06 7.13 -17.02
C ASP A 190 -6.73 7.14 -15.62
N PRO A 191 -6.43 6.14 -14.77
CA PRO A 191 -6.82 6.17 -13.37
C PRO A 191 -6.24 7.38 -12.62
N LEU A 192 -6.74 7.61 -11.40
CA LEU A 192 -6.21 8.68 -10.55
C LEU A 192 -4.71 8.44 -10.28
N LYS A 193 -3.86 9.38 -10.70
CA LYS A 193 -2.42 9.33 -10.46
C LYS A 193 -2.09 9.90 -9.09
N VAL A 194 -1.30 9.17 -8.31
CA VAL A 194 -0.85 9.58 -6.98
C VAL A 194 0.65 9.34 -6.82
N GLU A 195 1.32 10.20 -6.07
CA GLU A 195 2.71 9.96 -5.65
C GLU A 195 2.70 9.10 -4.38
N VAL A 196 3.49 8.04 -4.37
CA VAL A 196 3.65 7.17 -3.19
C VAL A 196 5.10 7.18 -2.75
N ARG A 197 5.33 7.46 -1.47
CA ARG A 197 6.65 7.48 -0.85
C ARG A 197 6.75 6.27 0.07
N LEU A 198 7.61 5.34 -0.29
CA LEU A 198 7.92 4.15 0.49
C LEU A 198 9.13 4.45 1.37
N PHE A 199 8.97 4.24 2.68
CA PHE A 199 10.05 4.41 3.64
C PHE A 199 10.53 3.05 4.14
N GLU A 200 11.84 2.91 4.24
CA GLU A 200 12.54 1.80 4.89
C GLU A 200 13.27 2.31 6.15
N LYS A 201 13.94 1.42 6.87
CA LYS A 201 14.77 1.81 8.02
C LYS A 201 15.80 2.86 7.60
N LEU A 202 15.93 3.92 8.39
CA LEU A 202 16.89 5.01 8.14
C LEU A 202 18.34 4.57 8.30
N PHE A 203 18.58 3.60 9.18
CA PHE A 203 19.89 3.06 9.51
C PHE A 203 19.95 1.58 9.13
N ASN A 204 21.12 1.13 8.70
CA ASN A 204 21.35 -0.28 8.41
C ASN A 204 21.55 -1.09 9.69
N SER A 205 22.19 -0.49 10.71
CA SER A 205 22.44 -1.12 12.00
C SER A 205 21.24 -1.02 12.94
N GLU A 206 21.03 -2.04 13.77
CA GLU A 206 19.95 -2.01 14.79
C GLU A 206 20.22 -1.00 15.91
N ASN A 207 21.50 -0.76 16.22
CA ASN A 207 21.90 0.23 17.21
C ASN A 207 22.93 1.23 16.64
N PRO A 208 22.50 2.24 15.86
CA PRO A 208 23.40 3.24 15.28
C PRO A 208 24.07 4.13 16.35
N THR A 209 23.61 4.08 17.61
CA THR A 209 24.18 4.90 18.70
C THR A 209 25.51 4.39 19.23
N GLU A 210 25.86 3.14 18.93
CA GLU A 210 27.15 2.53 19.27
C GLU A 210 28.23 2.79 18.21
N LEU A 211 27.88 3.44 17.09
CA LEU A 211 28.80 3.73 16.00
C LEU A 211 29.49 5.08 16.23
N ASP A 212 30.82 5.10 16.08
CA ASP A 212 31.62 6.33 16.16
C ASP A 212 31.19 7.38 15.11
N ASN A 213 30.78 6.90 13.92
CA ASN A 213 30.26 7.75 12.85
C ASN A 213 28.95 7.19 12.28
N TRP A 214 27.83 7.55 12.89
CA TRP A 214 26.50 7.11 12.47
C TRP A 214 26.12 7.55 11.04
N PHE A 215 26.75 8.58 10.47
CA PHE A 215 26.43 9.05 9.12
C PHE A 215 26.73 7.99 8.04
N VAL A 216 27.73 7.15 8.27
CA VAL A 216 28.08 6.08 7.30
C VAL A 216 27.10 4.91 7.33
N ASP A 217 26.25 4.83 8.36
CA ASP A 217 25.27 3.77 8.54
C ASP A 217 23.88 4.13 7.97
N LEU A 218 23.74 5.34 7.41
CA LEU A 218 22.50 5.75 6.76
C LEU A 218 22.18 4.84 5.57
N ASN A 219 20.94 4.36 5.53
CA ASN A 219 20.39 3.65 4.40
C ASN A 219 20.02 4.65 3.31
N LEU A 220 20.75 4.61 2.19
CA LEU A 220 20.49 5.47 1.04
C LEU A 220 19.16 5.13 0.35
N ASP A 221 18.68 3.89 0.51
CA ASP A 221 17.39 3.42 0.01
C ASP A 221 16.27 3.57 1.06
N SER A 222 16.50 4.36 2.13
CA SER A 222 15.50 4.63 3.17
C SER A 222 14.23 5.31 2.66
N LYS A 223 14.28 5.90 1.46
CA LYS A 223 13.13 6.53 0.80
C LYS A 223 13.12 6.23 -0.69
N LEU A 224 12.08 5.54 -1.14
CA LEU A 224 11.79 5.34 -2.56
C LEU A 224 10.52 6.13 -2.93
N VAL A 225 10.61 6.93 -4.00
CA VAL A 225 9.47 7.73 -4.49
C VAL A 225 8.93 7.12 -5.78
N ILE A 226 7.64 6.84 -5.79
CA ILE A 226 6.88 6.35 -6.94
C ILE A 226 5.99 7.50 -7.42
N PRO A 227 6.34 8.20 -8.51
CA PRO A 227 5.69 9.45 -8.89
C PRO A 227 4.29 9.28 -9.50
N ALA A 228 3.98 8.10 -10.04
CA ALA A 228 2.77 7.85 -10.82
C ALA A 228 2.17 6.47 -10.53
N ALA A 229 1.76 6.25 -9.28
CA ALA A 229 0.93 5.10 -8.92
C ALA A 229 -0.52 5.35 -9.34
N TYR A 230 -1.26 4.28 -9.64
CA TYR A 230 -2.68 4.35 -10.03
C TYR A 230 -3.57 3.99 -8.85
N ALA A 231 -4.56 4.82 -8.59
CA ALA A 231 -5.48 4.69 -7.47
C ALA A 231 -6.94 4.69 -7.91
N VAL A 232 -7.80 4.10 -7.07
CA VAL A 232 -9.25 4.23 -7.24
C VAL A 232 -9.72 5.69 -7.07
N PRO A 233 -10.80 6.11 -7.77
CA PRO A 233 -11.33 7.47 -7.67
C PRO A 233 -11.71 7.91 -6.25
N ALA A 234 -12.02 6.95 -5.37
CA ALA A 234 -12.38 7.22 -3.97
C ALA A 234 -11.28 7.98 -3.19
N LEU A 235 -10.02 7.90 -3.61
CA LEU A 235 -8.92 8.63 -2.97
C LEU A 235 -8.84 10.11 -3.38
N ARG A 236 -9.61 10.57 -4.38
CA ARG A 236 -9.54 11.95 -4.88
C ARG A 236 -9.74 13.01 -3.79
N ASN A 237 -10.58 12.70 -2.81
CA ASN A 237 -10.95 13.62 -1.73
C ASN A 237 -10.23 13.33 -0.41
N ALA A 238 -9.12 12.57 -0.44
CA ALA A 238 -8.34 12.31 0.76
C ALA A 238 -7.80 13.63 1.34
N ALA A 239 -8.09 13.88 2.61
CA ALA A 239 -7.56 15.02 3.34
C ALA A 239 -6.18 14.71 3.92
N VAL A 240 -5.36 15.74 4.11
CA VAL A 240 -4.05 15.59 4.78
C VAL A 240 -4.24 14.94 6.14
N GLY A 241 -3.48 13.89 6.42
CA GLY A 241 -3.58 13.10 7.66
C GLY A 241 -4.55 11.92 7.60
N ASP A 242 -5.38 11.81 6.56
CA ASP A 242 -6.22 10.62 6.37
C ASP A 242 -5.34 9.37 6.21
N THR A 243 -5.77 8.29 6.85
CA THR A 243 -5.07 7.00 6.81
C THR A 243 -5.84 5.99 5.97
N PHE A 244 -5.12 5.14 5.25
CA PHE A 244 -5.68 4.12 4.38
C PHE A 244 -4.84 2.84 4.46
N GLN A 245 -5.49 1.70 4.30
CA GLN A 245 -4.78 0.46 3.99
C GLN A 245 -4.83 0.24 2.48
N PHE A 246 -3.69 0.35 1.81
CA PHE A 246 -3.57 -0.05 0.42
C PHE A 246 -3.44 -1.57 0.40
N GLU A 247 -4.43 -2.25 -0.16
CA GLU A 247 -4.54 -3.69 0.00
C GLU A 247 -3.34 -4.45 -0.58
N ARG A 248 -2.79 -5.38 0.23
CA ARG A 248 -1.55 -6.14 -0.04
C ARG A 248 -0.25 -5.32 0.01
N LEU A 249 -0.31 -4.00 0.15
CA LEU A 249 0.89 -3.13 0.11
C LEU A 249 1.29 -2.65 1.52
N GLY A 250 0.34 -2.18 2.32
CA GLY A 250 0.64 -1.60 3.63
C GLY A 250 -0.38 -0.57 4.07
N TYR A 251 -0.02 0.18 5.11
CA TYR A 251 -0.78 1.32 5.59
C TYR A 251 -0.11 2.62 5.17
N PHE A 252 -0.91 3.58 4.76
CA PHE A 252 -0.49 4.82 4.15
C PHE A 252 -1.23 6.00 4.76
N THR A 253 -0.60 7.18 4.71
CA THR A 253 -1.19 8.44 5.17
C THR A 253 -1.00 9.52 4.12
N ALA A 254 -2.04 10.32 3.89
CA ALA A 254 -1.97 11.49 3.02
C ALA A 254 -1.02 12.53 3.61
N ASP A 255 0.02 12.87 2.84
CA ASP A 255 1.10 13.77 3.24
C ASP A 255 0.67 15.24 3.14
N LYS A 256 1.34 16.12 3.91
CA LYS A 256 1.13 17.58 3.88
C LYS A 256 1.47 18.22 2.53
N ASP A 257 2.33 17.57 1.74
CA ASP A 257 2.68 17.99 0.38
C ASP A 257 1.55 17.69 -0.63
N SER A 258 0.47 17.04 -0.19
CA SER A 258 -0.71 16.81 -1.01
C SER A 258 -1.42 18.13 -1.33
N THR A 259 -1.83 18.26 -2.58
CA THR A 259 -2.62 19.37 -3.11
C THR A 259 -3.85 18.82 -3.83
N ALA A 260 -4.78 19.70 -4.22
CA ALA A 260 -5.96 19.29 -4.98
C ALA A 260 -5.63 18.61 -6.32
N GLU A 261 -4.46 18.90 -6.90
CA GLU A 261 -4.01 18.36 -8.19
C GLU A 261 -3.06 17.18 -8.04
N LYS A 262 -2.36 17.08 -6.91
CA LYS A 262 -1.35 16.06 -6.65
C LYS A 262 -1.51 15.50 -5.25
N LEU A 263 -2.00 14.27 -5.17
CA LEU A 263 -2.06 13.53 -3.92
C LEU A 263 -0.73 12.81 -3.66
N VAL A 264 -0.24 12.92 -2.43
CA VAL A 264 1.00 12.31 -1.98
C VAL A 264 0.71 11.42 -0.78
N PHE A 265 1.08 10.16 -0.86
CA PHE A 265 0.88 9.20 0.23
C PHE A 265 2.21 8.66 0.73
N ASN A 266 2.38 8.64 2.05
CA ASN A 266 3.53 8.06 2.71
C ASN A 266 3.18 6.69 3.27
N ARG A 267 4.02 5.68 3.04
CA ARG A 267 3.87 4.38 3.73
C ARG A 267 4.24 4.54 5.19
N THR A 268 3.28 4.31 6.07
CA THR A 268 3.44 4.35 7.52
C THR A 268 4.07 3.05 8.02
N VAL A 269 3.55 1.90 7.57
CA VAL A 269 4.08 0.58 7.92
C VAL A 269 3.66 -0.44 6.87
N THR A 270 4.52 -1.43 6.62
CA THR A 270 4.19 -2.59 5.77
C THR A 270 3.15 -3.50 6.43
N LEU A 271 2.50 -4.35 5.65
CA LEU A 271 1.72 -5.45 6.23
C LEU A 271 2.67 -6.44 6.92
N LYS A 272 2.13 -7.27 7.82
CA LYS A 272 2.92 -8.34 8.42
C LYS A 272 3.31 -9.34 7.32
N ASP A 273 4.60 -9.46 7.06
CA ASP A 273 5.10 -10.55 6.22
C ASP A 273 4.86 -11.89 6.93
N THR A 274 3.96 -12.70 6.38
CA THR A 274 3.75 -14.08 6.84
C THR A 274 4.87 -15.02 6.37
N TYR A 275 5.90 -14.50 5.68
CA TYR A 275 7.03 -15.25 5.13
C TYR A 275 8.32 -15.06 5.94
N CYS A 276 8.27 -15.33 7.24
CA CYS A 276 9.45 -15.87 7.93
C CYS A 276 9.42 -17.40 7.82
N LYS A 277 9.83 -17.94 6.66
CA LYS A 277 10.42 -19.28 6.67
C LYS A 277 11.77 -19.13 7.33
N GLY A 278 11.84 -19.43 8.63
CA GLY A 278 13.10 -19.59 9.34
C GLY A 278 13.98 -20.56 8.55
N GLY A 279 15.09 -20.03 8.02
CA GLY A 279 16.19 -20.87 7.58
C GLY A 279 16.67 -21.68 8.78
N LYS A 280 16.75 -22.99 8.58
CA LYS A 280 17.52 -23.87 9.46
C LYS A 280 19.00 -23.55 9.33
#